data_AF-A0A6M8J257-F1
#
_entry.id   AF-A0A6M8J257-F1
#
_cell.length_a   1.000
_cell.length_b   1.000
_cell.length_c   1.000
_cell.angle_alpha   90.00
_cell.angle_beta   90.00
_cell.angle_gamma   90.00
#
_symmetry.space_group_name_H-M   'P 1'
#
loop_
_entity.id
_entity.type
_entity.pdbx_description
1 polymer ?
#
loop_
_entity_poly.entity_id
_entity_poly.type
_entity_poly.pdbx_seq_one_letter_code
_entity_poly.pdbx_strand_id
1 'polypeptide(L)'
;MLSLAVGSLNAGAAKGTNPEAAAERFREQLMDAEFEYSAYIDSAGYAHALATLREYGATKVAPLSAVAKERGASAIIHNHPHGGPDGRIWGGPLSSGDLLHIARVHSETGGKVNRIIATAKEGTYSARVTRPVSTLQAKKAAARADGTLKGRRFDSSKAMWQAVHDAYAAEFARIGVELSFDRKPKRSRKLVTQKIGVY
;
A
#
# COMPACT_ATOMS: atom_id res chain seq x y z
N MET A 1 14.66 13.87 10.29
CA MET A 1 13.55 14.70 9.78
C MET A 1 12.37 13.80 9.36
N LEU A 2 11.56 13.34 10.32
CA LEU A 2 10.36 12.52 10.06
C LEU A 2 9.03 13.28 10.26
N SER A 3 9.04 14.49 10.85
CA SER A 3 7.80 15.17 11.27
C SER A 3 7.07 15.95 10.16
N LEU A 4 7.79 16.51 9.18
CA LEU A 4 7.20 17.39 8.16
C LEU A 4 6.31 16.65 7.15
N ALA A 5 6.65 15.41 6.78
CA ALA A 5 5.86 14.61 5.83
C ALA A 5 4.57 14.03 6.45
N VAL A 6 4.59 13.68 7.76
CA VAL A 6 3.37 13.27 8.48
C VAL A 6 2.39 14.45 8.61
N GLY A 7 2.91 15.65 8.85
CA GLY A 7 2.11 16.88 8.94
C GLY A 7 1.37 17.18 7.64
N SER A 8 2.02 17.07 6.47
CA SER A 8 1.40 17.36 5.17
C SER A 8 0.40 16.29 4.70
N LEU A 9 0.59 15.01 5.08
CA LEU A 9 -0.38 13.95 4.77
C LEU A 9 -1.72 14.15 5.51
N ASN A 10 -1.65 14.79 6.67
CA ASN A 10 -2.80 15.12 7.50
C ASN A 10 -3.27 16.59 7.35
N ALA A 11 -2.52 17.44 6.64
CA ALA A 11 -2.87 18.84 6.41
C ALA A 11 -4.07 18.95 5.45
N GLY A 12 -5.15 19.59 5.93
CA GLY A 12 -6.44 19.69 5.24
C GLY A 12 -7.61 19.00 5.96
N ALA A 13 -7.36 18.37 7.11
CA ALA A 13 -8.32 17.55 7.88
C ALA A 13 -9.42 18.33 8.64
N ALA A 14 -9.91 19.44 8.10
CA ALA A 14 -11.14 20.05 8.59
C ALA A 14 -12.35 19.37 7.91
N LYS A 15 -12.84 18.29 8.54
CA LYS A 15 -14.08 17.52 8.26
C LYS A 15 -13.99 16.39 7.21
N GLY A 16 -14.25 15.16 7.65
CA GLY A 16 -14.88 14.12 6.83
C GLY A 16 -13.99 13.33 5.86
N THR A 17 -12.76 12.99 6.23
CA THR A 17 -11.93 12.12 5.38
C THR A 17 -12.26 10.64 5.61
N ASN A 18 -12.26 9.86 4.54
CA ASN A 18 -12.37 8.39 4.58
C ASN A 18 -11.03 7.77 4.11
N PRO A 19 -10.82 6.45 4.28
CA PRO A 19 -9.58 5.79 3.86
C PRO A 19 -9.24 5.99 2.38
N GLU A 20 -10.24 6.10 1.51
CA GLU A 20 -10.07 6.32 0.07
C GLU A 20 -9.50 7.71 -0.24
N ALA A 21 -10.03 8.76 0.40
CA ALA A 21 -9.52 10.11 0.27
C ALA A 21 -8.10 10.24 0.86
N ALA A 22 -7.82 9.51 1.95
CA ALA A 22 -6.48 9.43 2.52
C ALA A 22 -5.50 8.76 1.55
N ALA A 23 -5.92 7.68 0.89
CA ALA A 23 -5.12 7.00 -0.11
C ALA A 23 -4.82 7.88 -1.34
N GLU A 24 -5.78 8.67 -1.81
CA GLU A 24 -5.52 9.60 -2.92
C GLU A 24 -4.54 10.70 -2.50
N ARG A 25 -4.70 11.31 -1.32
CA ARG A 25 -3.73 12.31 -0.82
C ARG A 25 -2.33 11.71 -0.70
N PHE A 26 -2.22 10.51 -0.16
CA PHE A 26 -0.96 9.78 -0.04
C PHE A 26 -0.33 9.55 -1.42
N ARG A 27 -1.14 9.07 -2.39
CA ARG A 27 -0.71 8.87 -3.77
C ARG A 27 -0.22 10.17 -4.39
N GLU A 28 -0.99 11.24 -4.32
CA GLU A 28 -0.62 12.53 -4.90
C GLU A 28 0.75 12.99 -4.37
N GLN A 29 0.93 12.95 -3.04
CA GLN A 29 2.13 13.41 -2.35
C GLN A 29 3.37 12.54 -2.62
N LEU A 30 3.20 11.23 -2.81
CA LEU A 30 4.31 10.27 -2.81
C LEU A 30 4.50 9.50 -4.13
N MET A 31 3.69 9.73 -5.17
CA MET A 31 3.81 9.01 -6.46
C MET A 31 5.13 9.27 -7.21
N ASP A 32 5.78 10.41 -6.95
CA ASP A 32 7.07 10.79 -7.52
C ASP A 32 8.20 10.64 -6.49
N ALA A 33 7.91 10.06 -5.32
CA ALA A 33 8.91 9.82 -4.31
C ALA A 33 9.92 8.78 -4.81
N GLU A 34 11.19 9.03 -4.49
CA GLU A 34 12.29 8.13 -4.83
C GLU A 34 12.24 6.83 -4.01
N PHE A 35 11.80 6.92 -2.76
CA PHE A 35 11.74 5.81 -1.82
C PHE A 35 10.31 5.36 -1.54
N GLU A 36 10.18 4.13 -1.03
CA GLU A 36 8.93 3.65 -0.45
C GLU A 36 8.71 4.29 0.92
N TYR A 37 7.46 4.67 1.14
CA TYR A 37 6.94 5.16 2.41
C TYR A 37 5.72 4.33 2.76
N SER A 38 5.50 4.13 4.06
CA SER A 38 4.30 3.48 4.56
C SER A 38 3.73 4.18 5.77
N ALA A 39 2.41 4.07 5.93
CA ALA A 39 1.69 4.59 7.09
C ALA A 39 0.53 3.65 7.47
N TYR A 40 0.00 3.83 8.67
CA TYR A 40 -1.33 3.32 9.03
C TYR A 40 -2.38 4.37 8.69
N ILE A 41 -3.56 3.95 8.21
CA ILE A 41 -4.73 4.80 8.02
C ILE A 41 -5.84 4.34 8.95
N ASP A 42 -6.45 5.28 9.68
CA ASP A 42 -7.66 5.03 10.46
C ASP A 42 -8.96 5.18 9.67
N SER A 43 -10.06 4.74 10.27
CA SER A 43 -11.39 4.82 9.65
C SER A 43 -11.84 6.25 9.31
N ALA A 44 -11.26 7.27 9.95
CA ALA A 44 -11.48 8.69 9.66
C ALA A 44 -10.46 9.26 8.65
N GLY A 45 -9.64 8.40 8.02
CA GLY A 45 -8.72 8.80 6.96
C GLY A 45 -7.50 9.57 7.43
N TYR A 46 -7.10 9.47 8.70
CA TYR A 46 -5.83 10.03 9.18
C TYR A 46 -4.68 9.06 8.98
N ALA A 47 -3.55 9.58 8.50
CA ALA A 47 -2.31 8.82 8.33
C ALA A 47 -1.44 8.93 9.59
N HIS A 48 -1.08 7.77 10.14
CA HIS A 48 -0.26 7.63 11.34
C HIS A 48 1.04 6.91 11.03
N ALA A 49 2.09 7.22 11.81
CA ALA A 49 3.37 6.49 11.78
C ALA A 49 3.99 6.35 10.38
N LEU A 50 4.06 7.47 9.61
CA LEU A 50 4.77 7.48 8.34
C LEU A 50 6.23 7.06 8.55
N ALA A 51 6.67 6.04 7.83
CA ALA A 51 8.02 5.51 7.90
C ALA A 51 8.53 5.19 6.50
N THR A 52 9.86 5.26 6.35
CA THR A 52 10.60 4.85 5.15
C THR A 52 11.93 4.28 5.63
N LEU A 53 12.42 3.24 4.96
CA LEU A 53 13.76 2.71 5.23
C LEU A 53 14.85 3.48 4.47
N ARG A 54 14.48 4.37 3.53
CA ARG A 54 15.41 5.02 2.58
C ARG A 54 16.25 4.00 1.79
N GLU A 55 15.66 2.84 1.56
CA GLU A 55 16.18 1.76 0.72
C GLU A 55 15.20 1.56 -0.42
N TYR A 56 15.71 1.31 -1.64
CA TYR A 56 14.84 1.09 -2.80
C TYR A 56 14.05 -0.21 -2.63
N GLY A 57 12.75 -0.15 -2.90
CA GLY A 57 11.87 -1.32 -2.84
C GLY A 57 11.61 -1.85 -1.43
N ALA A 58 11.92 -1.05 -0.39
CA ALA A 58 11.74 -1.46 0.98
C ALA A 58 11.20 -0.33 1.86
N THR A 59 10.17 -0.67 2.61
CA THR A 59 9.59 0.16 3.65
C THR A 59 9.18 -0.72 4.84
N LYS A 60 9.08 -0.10 6.01
CA LYS A 60 8.61 -0.75 7.21
C LYS A 60 7.78 0.25 7.98
N VAL A 61 6.50 -0.04 8.18
CA VAL A 61 5.72 0.70 9.16
C VAL A 61 6.30 0.42 10.56
N ALA A 62 6.23 1.41 11.46
CA ALA A 62 6.65 1.22 12.85
C ALA A 62 6.04 -0.09 13.44
N PRO A 63 6.80 -0.85 14.27
CA PRO A 63 6.29 -2.10 14.84
C PRO A 63 4.92 -1.89 15.50
N LEU A 64 3.96 -2.79 15.24
CA LEU A 64 2.61 -2.71 15.81
C LEU A 64 2.61 -2.53 17.34
N SER A 65 3.56 -3.15 18.03
CA SER A 65 3.77 -3.01 19.48
C SER A 65 4.17 -1.60 19.92
N ALA A 66 4.88 -0.84 19.07
CA ALA A 66 5.25 0.57 19.30
C ALA A 66 4.12 1.55 18.93
N VAL A 67 3.11 1.07 18.19
CA VAL A 67 1.84 1.77 17.91
C VAL A 67 0.73 1.16 18.79
N ALA A 68 1.09 0.83 20.04
CA ALA A 68 0.40 0.22 21.20
C ALA A 68 -0.99 -0.48 21.10
N LYS A 69 -1.93 -0.02 20.28
CA LYS A 69 -3.30 -0.55 20.04
C LYS A 69 -3.96 0.54 19.20
N GLU A 70 -3.81 0.47 17.89
CA GLU A 70 -4.48 1.24 16.84
C GLU A 70 -5.24 2.50 17.30
N ARG A 71 -4.79 3.68 16.86
CA ARG A 71 -5.59 4.91 16.86
C ARG A 71 -6.80 4.81 15.89
N GLY A 72 -7.59 3.74 15.98
CA GLY A 72 -8.62 3.37 15.02
C GLY A 72 -8.09 2.94 13.64
N ALA A 73 -6.81 2.57 13.54
CA ALA A 73 -6.18 2.14 12.29
C ALA A 73 -6.92 0.93 11.71
N SER A 74 -7.35 1.04 10.45
CA SER A 74 -8.06 -0.03 9.75
C SER A 74 -7.30 -0.52 8.51
N ALA A 75 -6.29 0.25 8.06
CA ALA A 75 -5.53 -0.07 6.86
C ALA A 75 -4.04 0.27 7.01
N ILE A 76 -3.20 -0.44 6.25
CA ILE A 76 -1.84 -0.04 5.93
C ILE A 76 -1.85 0.60 4.53
N ILE A 77 -1.07 1.65 4.34
CA ILE A 77 -0.82 2.24 3.03
C ILE A 77 0.68 2.31 2.75
N HIS A 78 1.08 2.12 1.50
CA HIS A 78 2.45 2.37 1.02
C HIS A 78 2.46 2.80 -0.45
N ASN A 79 3.52 3.48 -0.89
CA ASN A 79 3.71 3.83 -2.30
C ASN A 79 4.70 2.88 -2.96
N HIS A 80 4.43 2.56 -4.23
CA HIS A 80 5.31 1.83 -5.12
C HIS A 80 6.02 2.83 -6.05
N PRO A 81 7.29 3.19 -5.78
CA PRO A 81 8.03 4.14 -6.60
C PRO A 81 8.27 3.58 -8.00
N HIS A 82 8.34 4.43 -9.02
CA HIS A 82 8.38 3.96 -10.40
C HIS A 82 9.71 3.29 -10.80
N GLY A 83 10.75 3.42 -9.99
CA GLY A 83 12.04 2.76 -10.20
C GLY A 83 13.17 3.39 -9.39
N GLY A 84 14.26 2.64 -9.24
CA GLY A 84 15.52 3.10 -8.62
C GLY A 84 16.65 3.23 -9.64
N PRO A 85 17.82 3.77 -9.25
CA PRO A 85 19.03 3.84 -10.07
C PRO A 85 19.53 2.47 -10.54
N ASP A 86 19.05 1.40 -9.91
CA ASP A 86 19.32 0.00 -10.26
C ASP A 86 18.55 -0.50 -11.48
N GLY A 87 17.71 0.35 -12.10
CA GLY A 87 16.92 0.01 -13.28
C GLY A 87 15.74 -0.93 -12.98
N ARG A 88 15.51 -1.27 -11.71
CA ARG A 88 14.35 -2.08 -11.32
C ARG A 88 13.11 -1.20 -11.30
N ILE A 89 12.01 -1.76 -11.80
CA ILE A 89 10.70 -1.13 -11.76
C ILE A 89 10.01 -1.58 -10.47
N TRP A 90 9.92 -0.67 -9.50
CA TRP A 90 9.26 -0.91 -8.20
C TRP A 90 7.77 -0.54 -8.22
N GLY A 91 7.24 -0.13 -9.39
CA GLY A 91 5.81 0.11 -9.63
C GLY A 91 5.02 -1.19 -9.81
N GLY A 92 3.68 -1.12 -9.72
CA GLY A 92 2.79 -2.24 -10.01
C GLY A 92 1.95 -2.72 -8.82
N PRO A 93 1.38 -3.94 -8.91
CA PRO A 93 0.44 -4.48 -7.93
C PRO A 93 1.12 -4.88 -6.61
N LEU A 94 0.29 -5.22 -5.62
CA LEU A 94 0.73 -5.79 -4.34
C LEU A 94 1.59 -7.03 -4.56
N SER A 95 2.73 -7.07 -3.87
CA SER A 95 3.65 -8.20 -3.86
C SER A 95 3.18 -9.34 -2.95
N SER A 96 3.81 -10.51 -3.06
CA SER A 96 3.65 -11.58 -2.07
C SER A 96 4.01 -11.14 -0.66
N GLY A 97 5.00 -10.26 -0.52
CA GLY A 97 5.41 -9.67 0.76
C GLY A 97 4.27 -8.88 1.41
N ASP A 98 3.58 -8.06 0.63
CA ASP A 98 2.45 -7.25 1.12
C ASP A 98 1.29 -8.12 1.60
N LEU A 99 1.01 -9.19 0.87
CA LEU A 99 -0.10 -10.10 1.17
C LEU A 99 0.20 -11.00 2.37
N LEU A 100 1.46 -11.43 2.52
CA LEU A 100 1.93 -12.09 3.74
C LEU A 100 1.88 -11.13 4.93
N HIS A 101 2.27 -9.87 4.71
CA HIS A 101 2.27 -8.86 5.75
C HIS A 101 0.85 -8.57 6.25
N ILE A 102 -0.12 -8.34 5.37
CA ILE A 102 -1.50 -8.06 5.80
C ILE A 102 -2.15 -9.27 6.47
N ALA A 103 -1.88 -10.50 6.01
CA ALA A 103 -2.38 -11.70 6.69
C ALA A 103 -1.86 -11.81 8.13
N ARG A 104 -0.57 -11.55 8.32
CA ARG A 104 0.06 -11.52 9.65
C ARG A 104 -0.54 -10.41 10.52
N VAL A 105 -0.58 -9.17 10.01
CA VAL A 105 -1.07 -7.99 10.74
C VAL A 105 -2.54 -8.16 11.13
N HIS A 106 -3.39 -8.68 10.23
CA HIS A 106 -4.78 -9.00 10.53
C HIS A 106 -4.89 -9.97 11.70
N SER A 107 -4.07 -11.03 11.73
CA SER A 107 -4.05 -11.98 12.85
C SER A 107 -3.57 -11.34 14.16
N GLU A 108 -2.49 -10.56 14.12
CA GLU A 108 -1.89 -9.91 15.30
C GLU A 108 -2.79 -8.83 15.91
N THR A 109 -3.65 -8.21 15.10
CA THR A 109 -4.59 -7.16 15.54
C THR A 109 -5.98 -7.68 15.89
N GLY A 110 -6.23 -8.99 15.77
CA GLY A 110 -7.58 -9.56 15.94
C GLY A 110 -8.57 -9.09 14.87
N GLY A 111 -8.08 -8.77 13.67
CA GLY A 111 -8.86 -8.41 12.50
C GLY A 111 -9.15 -6.92 12.33
N LYS A 112 -8.61 -6.05 13.18
CA LYS A 112 -8.89 -4.62 13.13
C LYS A 112 -8.20 -3.92 11.95
N VAL A 113 -6.90 -4.14 11.74
CA VAL A 113 -6.26 -3.85 10.45
C VAL A 113 -6.55 -4.99 9.49
N ASN A 114 -7.42 -4.73 8.51
CA ASN A 114 -7.86 -5.74 7.55
C ASN A 114 -7.58 -5.37 6.09
N ARG A 115 -6.89 -4.25 5.84
CA ARG A 115 -6.62 -3.77 4.49
C ARG A 115 -5.18 -3.31 4.33
N ILE A 116 -4.60 -3.60 3.17
CA ILE A 116 -3.35 -2.97 2.70
C ILE A 116 -3.61 -2.30 1.36
N ILE A 117 -3.05 -1.11 1.17
CA ILE A 117 -3.26 -0.24 0.02
C ILE A 117 -1.90 0.13 -0.57
N ALA A 118 -1.65 -0.23 -1.82
CA ALA A 118 -0.46 0.20 -2.56
C ALA A 118 -0.84 1.28 -3.57
N THR A 119 -0.20 2.45 -3.48
CA THR A 119 -0.39 3.54 -4.44
C THR A 119 0.72 3.57 -5.47
N ALA A 120 0.37 3.62 -6.75
CA ALA A 120 1.29 3.67 -7.86
C ALA A 120 0.89 4.75 -8.88
N LYS A 121 1.69 4.95 -9.93
CA LYS A 121 1.42 5.96 -10.97
C LYS A 121 0.14 5.66 -11.76
N GLU A 122 -0.10 4.38 -12.02
CA GLU A 122 -1.22 3.84 -12.79
C GLU A 122 -2.52 3.75 -12.01
N GLY A 123 -2.46 3.75 -10.67
CA GLY A 123 -3.64 3.60 -9.83
C GLY A 123 -3.32 3.16 -8.41
N THR A 124 -4.35 2.63 -7.76
CA THR A 124 -4.30 2.16 -6.39
C THR A 124 -4.71 0.70 -6.32
N TYR A 125 -3.84 -0.14 -5.78
CA TYR A 125 -4.13 -1.53 -5.49
C TYR A 125 -4.55 -1.66 -4.03
N SER A 126 -5.47 -2.57 -3.75
CA SER A 126 -5.95 -2.81 -2.40
C SER A 126 -6.19 -4.30 -2.20
N ALA A 127 -5.75 -4.83 -1.06
CA ALA A 127 -6.12 -6.16 -0.58
C ALA A 127 -6.87 -6.04 0.75
N ARG A 128 -8.07 -6.61 0.81
CA ARG A 128 -8.91 -6.67 2.02
C ARG A 128 -9.05 -8.10 2.49
N VAL A 129 -8.71 -8.35 3.75
CA VAL A 129 -8.90 -9.63 4.42
C VAL A 129 -10.34 -9.68 4.95
N THR A 130 -11.13 -10.66 4.51
CA THR A 130 -12.56 -10.78 4.85
C THR A 130 -12.84 -11.90 5.86
N ARG A 131 -11.85 -12.77 6.11
CA ARG A 131 -11.89 -13.83 7.13
C ARG A 131 -10.48 -14.15 7.60
N PRO A 132 -10.29 -14.85 8.74
CA PRO A 132 -8.97 -15.22 9.23
C PRO A 132 -8.16 -16.01 8.19
N VAL A 133 -6.94 -15.55 7.90
CA VAL A 133 -5.98 -16.19 6.97
C VAL A 133 -4.65 -16.38 7.67
N SER A 134 -4.13 -17.61 7.67
CA SER A 134 -2.78 -17.88 8.17
C SER A 134 -1.71 -17.46 7.17
N THR A 135 -0.52 -17.09 7.67
CA THR A 135 0.66 -16.82 6.85
C THR A 135 1.01 -17.98 5.92
N LEU A 136 0.76 -19.24 6.36
CA LEU A 136 0.98 -20.42 5.53
C LEU A 136 0.00 -20.49 4.34
N GLN A 137 -1.28 -20.18 4.55
CA GLN A 137 -2.27 -20.11 3.46
C GLN A 137 -1.90 -19.02 2.45
N ALA A 138 -1.54 -17.82 2.93
CA ALA A 138 -1.07 -16.72 2.08
C ALA A 138 0.19 -17.12 1.28
N LYS A 139 1.17 -17.77 1.91
CA LYS A 139 2.38 -18.26 1.24
C LYS A 139 2.07 -19.27 0.14
N LYS A 140 1.15 -20.21 0.39
CA LYS A 140 0.72 -21.20 -0.61
C LYS A 140 -0.06 -20.55 -1.76
N ALA A 141 -0.89 -19.55 -1.49
CA ALA A 141 -1.61 -18.81 -2.53
C ALA A 141 -0.66 -18.02 -3.42
N ALA A 142 0.31 -17.30 -2.83
CA ALA A 142 1.34 -16.60 -3.58
C ALA A 142 2.16 -17.56 -4.47
N ALA A 143 2.61 -18.70 -3.92
CA ALA A 143 3.35 -19.68 -4.69
C ALA A 143 2.57 -20.25 -5.89
N ARG A 144 1.25 -20.44 -5.74
CA ARG A 144 0.39 -20.86 -6.88
C ARG A 144 0.27 -19.75 -7.91
N ALA A 145 0.03 -18.51 -7.49
CA ALA A 145 -0.05 -17.36 -8.39
C ALA A 145 1.25 -17.18 -9.18
N ASP A 146 2.41 -17.21 -8.50
CA ASP A 146 3.73 -17.15 -9.13
C ASP A 146 3.94 -18.30 -10.11
N GLY A 147 3.47 -19.51 -9.76
CA GLY A 147 3.49 -20.67 -10.62
C GLY A 147 2.75 -20.46 -11.95
N THR A 148 1.64 -19.72 -11.94
CA THR A 148 0.89 -19.39 -13.18
C THR A 148 1.59 -18.38 -14.09
N LEU A 149 2.51 -17.59 -13.53
CA LEU A 149 3.24 -16.53 -14.24
C LEU A 149 4.63 -16.98 -14.69
N LYS A 150 5.15 -18.06 -14.10
CA LYS A 150 6.48 -18.59 -14.37
C LYS A 150 6.66 -18.88 -15.87
N GLY A 151 7.72 -18.30 -16.46
CA GLY A 151 8.08 -18.49 -17.85
C GLY A 151 7.26 -17.68 -18.86
N ARG A 152 6.25 -16.91 -18.41
CA ARG A 152 5.51 -16.01 -19.29
C ARG A 152 6.37 -14.81 -19.69
N ARG A 153 6.24 -14.39 -20.93
CA ARG A 153 6.78 -13.12 -21.45
C ARG A 153 5.62 -12.14 -21.63
N PHE A 154 5.89 -10.86 -21.42
CA PHE A 154 4.90 -9.81 -21.51
C PHE A 154 5.41 -8.69 -22.41
N ASP A 155 4.54 -8.17 -23.26
CA ASP A 155 4.89 -7.12 -24.24
C ASP A 155 5.05 -5.74 -23.60
N SER A 156 4.63 -5.58 -22.33
CA SER A 156 4.80 -4.35 -21.56
C SER A 156 4.72 -4.59 -20.06
N SER A 157 5.27 -3.66 -19.25
CA SER A 157 5.11 -3.67 -17.79
C SER A 157 3.64 -3.61 -17.38
N LYS A 158 2.80 -2.89 -18.12
CA LYS A 158 1.35 -2.84 -17.86
C LYS A 158 0.70 -4.21 -18.01
N ALA A 159 1.03 -4.94 -19.08
CA ALA A 159 0.51 -6.29 -19.30
C ALA A 159 0.98 -7.26 -18.22
N MET A 160 2.26 -7.15 -17.82
CA MET A 160 2.81 -7.91 -16.70
C MET A 160 2.09 -7.62 -15.39
N TRP A 161 1.90 -6.35 -15.03
CA TRP A 161 1.22 -5.94 -13.80
C TRP A 161 -0.23 -6.39 -13.75
N GLN A 162 -0.96 -6.31 -14.86
CA GLN A 162 -2.31 -6.83 -14.94
C GLN A 162 -2.33 -8.34 -14.71
N ALA A 163 -1.46 -9.09 -15.38
CA ALA A 163 -1.38 -10.53 -15.22
C ALA A 163 -1.01 -10.94 -13.77
N VAL A 164 -0.08 -10.22 -13.14
CA VAL A 164 0.28 -10.41 -11.74
C VAL A 164 -0.93 -10.16 -10.84
N HIS A 165 -1.61 -9.02 -11.01
CA HIS A 165 -2.80 -8.69 -10.23
C HIS A 165 -3.88 -9.77 -10.35
N ASP A 166 -4.20 -10.21 -11.57
CA ASP A 166 -5.25 -11.19 -11.83
C ASP A 166 -4.93 -12.56 -11.23
N ALA A 167 -3.69 -13.02 -11.39
CA ALA A 167 -3.23 -14.30 -10.83
C ALA A 167 -3.32 -14.30 -9.30
N TYR A 168 -2.84 -13.22 -8.69
CA TYR A 168 -2.91 -13.06 -7.24
C TYR A 168 -4.35 -12.92 -6.76
N ALA A 169 -5.19 -12.10 -7.40
CA ALA A 169 -6.59 -11.93 -7.04
C ALA A 169 -7.35 -13.26 -7.06
N ALA A 170 -7.14 -14.09 -8.09
CA ALA A 170 -7.77 -15.40 -8.20
C ALA A 170 -7.38 -16.35 -7.05
N GLU A 171 -6.09 -16.42 -6.69
CA GLU A 171 -5.61 -17.33 -5.63
C GLU A 171 -5.96 -16.83 -4.23
N PHE A 172 -5.90 -15.52 -4.00
CA PHE A 172 -6.15 -14.92 -2.69
C PHE A 172 -7.65 -14.82 -2.36
N ALA A 173 -8.52 -14.64 -3.35
CA ALA A 173 -9.96 -14.68 -3.14
C ALA A 173 -10.41 -16.02 -2.53
N ARG A 174 -9.79 -17.14 -2.95
CA ARG A 174 -10.09 -18.49 -2.43
C ARG A 174 -9.79 -18.66 -0.95
N ILE A 175 -8.89 -17.85 -0.39
CA ILE A 175 -8.56 -17.88 1.04
C ILE A 175 -9.23 -16.74 1.81
N GLY A 176 -9.99 -15.85 1.15
CA GLY A 176 -10.68 -14.74 1.79
C GLY A 176 -9.85 -13.46 1.89
N VAL A 177 -9.04 -13.20 0.86
CA VAL A 177 -8.38 -11.91 0.67
C VAL A 177 -8.78 -11.38 -0.71
N GLU A 178 -9.54 -10.29 -0.73
CA GLU A 178 -10.07 -9.68 -1.95
C GLU A 178 -9.11 -8.62 -2.45
N LEU A 179 -8.59 -8.80 -3.66
CA LEU A 179 -7.74 -7.84 -4.33
C LEU A 179 -8.57 -6.99 -5.29
N SER A 180 -8.26 -5.70 -5.35
CA SER A 180 -8.89 -4.75 -6.28
C SER A 180 -7.85 -3.78 -6.81
N PHE A 181 -8.15 -3.21 -7.98
CA PHE A 181 -7.37 -2.16 -8.62
C PHE A 181 -8.30 -1.05 -9.06
N ASP A 182 -8.01 0.16 -8.61
CA ASP A 182 -8.69 1.38 -9.03
C ASP A 182 -7.73 2.23 -9.87
N ARG A 183 -8.04 2.36 -11.16
CA ARG A 183 -7.20 3.10 -12.10
C ARG A 183 -7.34 4.59 -11.82
N LYS A 184 -6.19 5.26 -11.60
CA LYS A 184 -6.17 6.72 -11.39
C LYS A 184 -5.52 7.44 -12.57
N PRO A 185 -6.00 8.64 -12.93
CA PRO A 185 -5.32 9.46 -13.91
C PRO A 185 -3.92 9.86 -13.40
N LYS A 186 -3.02 10.18 -14.33
CA LYS A 186 -1.76 10.85 -13.99
C LYS A 186 -2.07 12.16 -13.27
N ARG A 187 -1.18 12.60 -12.35
CA ARG A 187 -1.37 13.85 -11.59
C ARG A 187 -1.68 14.99 -12.55
N SER A 188 -2.84 15.61 -12.36
CA SER A 188 -3.33 16.67 -13.26
C SER A 188 -2.69 18.03 -12.99
N ARG A 189 -2.00 18.21 -11.85
CA ARG A 189 -1.42 19.49 -11.40
C ARG A 189 -0.08 19.27 -10.69
N LYS A 190 0.79 20.30 -10.65
CA LYS A 190 1.96 20.29 -9.75
C LYS A 190 1.47 20.36 -8.30
N LEU A 191 2.07 19.56 -7.43
CA LEU A 191 1.82 19.63 -5.99
C LEU A 191 2.29 20.99 -5.48
N VAL A 192 1.35 21.84 -5.08
CA VAL A 192 1.65 23.07 -4.35
C VAL A 192 1.63 22.70 -2.88
N THR A 193 2.77 22.30 -2.33
CA THR A 193 2.94 22.21 -0.87
C THR A 193 3.05 23.64 -0.34
N GLN A 194 1.90 24.29 -0.13
CA GLN A 194 1.90 25.58 0.55
C GLN A 194 2.32 25.32 1.99
N LYS A 195 3.46 25.91 2.40
CA LYS A 195 4.00 25.85 3.76
C LYS A 195 3.01 26.57 4.69
N ILE A 196 2.02 25.86 5.21
CA ILE A 196 1.13 26.40 6.25
C ILE A 196 1.94 26.37 7.55
N GLY A 197 2.10 27.54 8.16
CA GLY A 197 3.14 27.87 9.14
C GLY A 197 3.21 27.02 10.42
N VAL A 198 4.31 27.25 11.15
CA VAL A 198 4.57 26.74 12.49
C VAL A 198 3.43 27.15 13.42
N TYR A 199 2.77 26.19 14.06
CA TYR A 199 1.95 26.38 15.25
C TYR A 199 2.55 25.52 16.37
#